data_AF-A0A935U7M3-F1
#
_entry.id   AF-A0A935U7M3-F1
#
_cell.length_a   1.000
_cell.length_b   1.000
_cell.length_c   1.000
_cell.angle_alpha   90.00
_cell.angle_beta   90.00
_cell.angle_gamma   90.00
#
_symmetry.space_group_name_H-M   'P 1'
#
loop_
_entity.id
_entity.type
_entity.pdbx_description
1 polymer ?
#
loop_
_entity_poly.entity_id
_entity_poly.type
_entity_poly.pdbx_seq_one_letter_code
_entity_poly.pdbx_strand_id
1 'polypeptide(L)'
;MKTYTYTEARQQLAGLLDEASRKGEVRIRRRDGRLFALQPVRSVASPLDIPAVTTDVTLPEILAFIREGREAGLPNKRLQPTGPKPSPKRATPKRKARG
;
A
#
# COMPACT_ATOMS: atom_id res chain seq x y z
N MET A 1 -25.29 9.76 5.54
CA MET A 1 -25.16 8.71 6.58
C MET A 1 -26.42 7.86 6.53
N LYS A 2 -26.34 6.57 6.25
CA LYS A 2 -27.51 5.73 5.96
C LYS A 2 -28.00 5.03 7.24
N THR A 3 -29.31 4.99 7.44
CA THR A 3 -29.94 4.35 8.61
C THR A 3 -30.70 3.12 8.14
N TYR A 4 -30.44 1.98 8.76
CA TYR A 4 -31.10 0.70 8.49
C TYR A 4 -31.96 0.28 9.68
N THR A 5 -32.96 -0.55 9.44
CA THR A 5 -33.70 -1.19 10.53
C THR A 5 -32.90 -2.37 11.10
N TYR A 6 -33.23 -2.77 12.34
CA TYR A 6 -32.65 -3.97 12.94
C TYR A 6 -32.80 -5.22 12.07
N THR A 7 -33.94 -5.39 11.41
CA THR A 7 -34.22 -6.55 10.54
C THR A 7 -33.32 -6.54 9.30
N GLU A 8 -33.18 -5.39 8.64
CA GLU A 8 -32.26 -5.22 7.49
C GLU A 8 -30.82 -5.49 7.90
N ALA A 9 -30.39 -4.93 9.04
CA ALA A 9 -29.05 -5.13 9.57
C ALA A 9 -28.74 -6.61 9.83
N ARG A 10 -29.71 -7.38 10.34
CA ARG A 10 -29.56 -8.82 10.55
C ARG A 10 -29.46 -9.61 9.23
N GLN A 11 -30.21 -9.21 8.22
CA GLN A 11 -30.21 -9.90 6.91
C GLN A 11 -28.95 -9.60 6.09
N GLN A 12 -28.36 -8.41 6.26
CA GLN A 12 -27.30 -7.93 5.38
C GLN A 12 -26.07 -7.41 6.14
N LEU A 13 -25.75 -8.00 7.30
CA LEU A 13 -24.69 -7.49 8.19
C LEU A 13 -23.34 -7.32 7.49
N ALA A 14 -22.95 -8.26 6.62
CA ALA A 14 -21.70 -8.17 5.86
C ALA A 14 -21.64 -6.91 4.99
N GLY A 15 -22.73 -6.57 4.28
CA GLY A 15 -22.80 -5.37 3.46
C GLY A 15 -22.78 -4.08 4.30
N LEU A 16 -23.39 -4.10 5.50
CA LEU A 16 -23.29 -2.97 6.43
C LEU A 16 -21.86 -2.77 6.96
N LEU A 17 -21.12 -3.85 7.23
CA LEU A 17 -19.72 -3.78 7.65
C LEU A 17 -18.83 -3.18 6.55
N ASP A 18 -19.03 -3.61 5.31
CA ASP A 18 -18.32 -3.04 4.15
C ASP A 18 -18.65 -1.55 3.97
N GLU A 19 -19.93 -1.18 4.09
CA GLU A 19 -20.35 0.21 4.00
C GLU A 19 -19.77 1.06 5.14
N ALA A 20 -19.78 0.55 6.37
CA ALA A 20 -19.18 1.21 7.53
C ALA A 20 -17.66 1.36 7.38
N SER A 21 -16.98 0.36 6.81
CA SER A 21 -15.54 0.43 6.51
C SER A 21 -15.23 1.54 5.49
N ARG A 22 -16.05 1.67 4.43
CA ARG A 22 -15.84 2.68 3.37
C ARG A 22 -16.28 4.09 3.76
N LYS A 23 -17.40 4.22 4.47
CA LYS A 23 -18.05 5.51 4.79
C LYS A 23 -17.78 5.99 6.22
N GLY A 24 -17.18 5.16 7.06
CA GLY A 24 -16.86 5.45 8.46
C GLY A 24 -17.99 5.22 9.45
N GLU A 25 -19.26 5.26 9.04
CA GLU A 25 -20.40 5.03 9.94
C GLU A 25 -21.67 4.57 9.20
N VAL A 26 -22.39 3.64 9.81
CA VAL A 26 -23.76 3.26 9.46
C VAL A 26 -24.63 3.29 10.73
N ARG A 27 -25.90 3.70 10.63
CA ARG A 27 -26.83 3.71 11.77
C ARG A 27 -27.84 2.58 11.69
N ILE A 28 -28.19 2.00 12.83
CA ILE A 28 -29.19 0.94 12.97
C ILE A 28 -30.27 1.40 13.93
N ARG A 29 -31.52 1.44 13.47
CA ARG A 29 -32.70 1.77 14.26
C ARG A 29 -33.41 0.51 14.73
N ARG A 30 -33.58 0.38 16.04
CA ARG A 30 -34.42 -0.68 16.65
C ARG A 30 -35.88 -0.24 16.72
N ARG A 31 -36.78 -1.21 16.93
CA ARG A 31 -38.24 -0.99 16.99
C ARG A 31 -38.66 -0.06 18.13
N ASP A 32 -37.90 -0.03 19.21
CA ASP A 32 -38.05 0.88 20.34
C ASP A 32 -37.62 2.33 20.02
N GLY A 33 -37.19 2.61 18.79
CA GLY A 33 -36.76 3.92 18.33
C GLY A 33 -35.29 4.24 18.64
N ARG A 34 -34.59 3.39 19.39
CA ARG A 34 -33.16 3.59 19.69
C ARG A 34 -32.32 3.47 18.42
N LEU A 35 -31.31 4.33 18.33
CA LEU A 35 -30.34 4.34 17.26
C LEU A 35 -28.98 3.87 17.79
N PHE A 36 -28.34 3.00 17.01
CA PHE A 36 -27.00 2.50 17.26
C PHE A 36 -26.11 2.86 16.07
N ALA A 37 -24.84 3.13 16.31
CA ALA A 37 -23.86 3.37 15.26
C ALA A 37 -22.95 2.15 15.11
N LEU A 38 -22.73 1.72 13.87
CA LEU A 38 -21.73 0.76 13.47
C LEU A 38 -20.60 1.53 12.81
N GLN A 39 -19.43 1.51 13.43
CA GLN A 39 -18.23 2.21 12.97
C GLN A 39 -17.06 1.22 12.96
N PRO A 40 -16.15 1.30 11.98
CA PRO A 40 -14.95 0.49 12.00
C PRO A 40 -14.08 0.91 13.17
N VAL A 41 -13.59 -0.08 13.92
CA VAL A 41 -12.57 0.17 14.94
C VAL A 41 -11.28 0.49 14.22
N ARG A 42 -10.76 1.70 14.43
CA ARG A 42 -9.42 2.06 13.93
C ARG A 42 -8.40 1.29 14.77
N SER A 43 -7.68 0.36 14.16
CA SER A 43 -6.48 -0.20 14.79
C SER A 43 -5.46 0.93 14.90
N VAL A 44 -5.04 1.26 16.12
CA VAL A 44 -4.09 2.34 16.38
C VAL A 44 -2.68 1.95 15.93
N ALA A 45 -2.42 0.65 15.85
CA ALA A 45 -1.14 0.05 15.50
C ALA A 45 -1.24 -0.66 14.13
N SER A 46 -0.20 -0.52 13.30
CA SER A 46 -0.05 -1.36 12.11
C SER A 46 0.02 -2.84 12.54
N PRO A 47 -0.46 -3.80 11.74
CA PRO A 47 -0.17 -5.22 12.01
C PRO A 47 1.32 -5.53 12.08
N LEU A 48 2.17 -4.66 11.53
CA LEU A 48 3.63 -4.72 11.59
C LEU A 48 4.23 -3.85 12.71
N ASP A 49 3.40 -3.17 13.49
CA ASP A 49 3.81 -2.36 14.65
C ASP A 49 4.01 -3.29 15.86
N ILE A 50 5.12 -4.02 15.81
CA ILE A 50 5.58 -4.91 16.87
C ILE A 50 6.84 -4.32 17.51
N PRO A 51 7.10 -4.60 18.80
CA PRO A 51 8.34 -4.20 19.46
C PRO A 51 9.57 -4.68 18.68
N ALA A 52 10.61 -3.85 18.64
CA ALA A 52 11.87 -4.22 17.99
C ALA A 52 12.54 -5.40 18.73
N VAL A 53 13.18 -6.28 17.96
CA VAL A 53 14.05 -7.33 18.51
C VAL A 53 15.47 -6.78 18.62
N THR A 54 16.01 -6.70 19.83
CA THR A 54 17.42 -6.39 20.07
C THR A 54 18.30 -7.57 19.65
N THR A 55 19.28 -7.32 18.80
CA THR A 55 20.27 -8.30 18.34
C THR A 55 21.65 -7.67 18.29
N ASP A 56 22.69 -8.49 18.36
CA ASP A 56 24.09 -8.06 18.26
C ASP A 56 24.57 -7.91 16.79
N VAL A 57 23.63 -7.92 15.83
CA VAL A 57 23.94 -7.87 14.40
C VAL A 57 24.54 -6.52 14.04
N THR A 58 25.69 -6.55 13.39
CA THR A 58 26.44 -5.35 13.02
C THR A 58 26.02 -4.80 11.65
N LEU A 59 26.25 -3.51 11.41
CA LEU A 59 25.97 -2.89 10.10
C LEU A 59 26.65 -3.62 8.92
N PRO A 60 27.94 -4.03 9.00
CA PRO A 60 28.57 -4.79 7.92
C PRO A 60 27.86 -6.12 7.61
N GLU A 61 27.38 -6.83 8.62
CA GLU A 61 26.63 -8.08 8.45
C GLU A 61 25.28 -7.85 7.77
N ILE A 62 24.55 -6.80 8.16
CA ILE A 62 23.29 -6.41 7.48
C ILE A 62 23.55 -6.15 5.99
N LEU A 63 24.61 -5.41 5.66
CA LEU A 63 24.96 -5.10 4.27
C LEU A 63 25.35 -6.36 3.49
N ALA A 64 26.04 -7.32 4.13
CA ALA A 64 26.36 -8.61 3.54
C ALA A 64 25.09 -9.41 3.20
N PHE A 65 24.14 -9.52 4.14
CA PHE A 65 22.86 -10.22 3.91
C PHE A 65 22.01 -9.59 2.80
N ILE A 66 21.96 -8.25 2.74
CA ILE A 66 21.24 -7.54 1.65
C ILE A 66 21.88 -7.84 0.30
N ARG A 67 23.21 -7.87 0.24
CA ARG A 67 23.95 -8.17 -0.99
C ARG A 67 23.70 -9.61 -1.43
N GLU A 68 23.81 -10.56 -0.51
CA GLU A 68 23.53 -11.97 -0.76
C GLU A 68 22.11 -12.18 -1.29
N GLY A 69 21.10 -11.58 -0.65
CA GLY A 69 19.71 -11.69 -1.10
C GLY A 69 19.45 -11.11 -2.50
N ARG A 70 20.19 -10.07 -2.91
CA ARG A 70 20.12 -9.50 -4.27
C ARG A 70 20.83 -10.37 -5.32
N GLU A 71 21.88 -11.07 -4.91
CA GLU A 71 22.63 -12.00 -5.76
C GLU A 71 21.91 -13.35 -5.90
N ALA A 72 21.14 -13.77 -4.89
CA ALA A 72 20.36 -15.02 -4.86
C ALA A 72 18.97 -14.91 -5.52
N GLY A 73 18.43 -13.70 -5.69
CA GLY A 73 17.18 -13.47 -6.42
C GLY A 73 17.35 -13.67 -7.92
N LEU A 74 16.45 -14.46 -8.52
CA LEU A 74 16.26 -14.65 -9.97
C LEU A 74 16.57 -13.37 -10.78
N PRO A 75 17.14 -13.50 -12.01
CA PRO A 75 17.69 -12.37 -12.75
C PRO A 75 16.73 -11.21 -12.71
N ASN A 76 17.17 -10.11 -12.07
CA ASN A 76 16.47 -8.84 -12.09
C ASN A 76 16.28 -8.45 -13.55
N LYS A 77 15.15 -8.85 -14.13
CA LYS A 77 14.68 -8.33 -15.40
C LYS A 77 14.43 -6.87 -15.09
N ARG A 78 15.44 -6.03 -15.37
CA ARG A 78 15.40 -4.57 -15.21
C ARG A 78 13.99 -4.15 -15.55
N LEU A 79 13.20 -3.79 -14.54
CA LEU A 79 12.08 -2.88 -14.77
C LEU A 79 12.79 -1.64 -15.28
N GLN A 80 12.80 -1.48 -16.60
CA GLN A 80 13.41 -0.32 -17.21
C GLN A 80 12.76 0.88 -16.53
N PRO A 81 13.54 1.89 -16.10
CA PRO A 81 12.93 3.12 -15.63
C PRO A 81 11.98 3.59 -16.74
N THR A 82 10.70 3.75 -16.43
CA THR A 82 9.67 4.28 -17.35
C THR A 82 9.86 5.78 -17.61
N GLY A 83 11.12 6.25 -17.55
CA GLY A 83 11.51 7.59 -17.92
C GLY A 83 11.77 7.68 -19.42
N PRO A 84 11.50 8.84 -20.05
CA PRO A 84 11.76 9.04 -21.47
C PRO A 84 13.24 8.80 -21.78
N LYS A 85 13.52 8.02 -22.84
CA LYS A 85 14.88 7.74 -23.32
C LYS A 85 15.62 9.07 -23.59
N PRO A 86 16.90 9.22 -23.19
CA PRO A 86 17.68 10.38 -23.56
C PRO A 86 17.82 10.45 -25.08
N SER A 87 17.58 11.64 -25.64
CA SER A 87 17.61 11.90 -27.08
C SER A 87 18.98 11.58 -27.69
N PRO A 88 19.05 11.09 -28.94
CA PRO A 88 20.32 10.75 -29.57
C PRO A 88 21.18 12.00 -29.72
N LYS A 89 22.46 11.89 -29.34
CA LYS A 89 23.45 12.98 -29.52
C LYS A 89 23.56 13.31 -31.01
N ARG A 90 23.27 14.56 -31.35
CA ARG A 90 23.35 15.09 -32.72
C ARG A 90 24.79 14.95 -33.22
N ALA A 91 24.99 14.22 -34.32
CA ALA A 91 26.29 14.11 -34.95
C ALA A 91 26.73 15.49 -35.47
N THR A 92 27.88 15.98 -35.00
CA THR A 92 28.51 17.18 -35.55
C THR A 92 29.08 16.87 -36.94
N PRO A 93 28.74 17.66 -37.97
CA PRO A 93 29.26 17.40 -39.31
C PRO A 93 30.75 17.70 -39.36
N LYS A 94 31.55 16.73 -39.82
CA LYS A 94 32.97 16.95 -40.12
C LYS A 94 33.07 17.97 -41.27
N ARG A 95 33.63 19.15 -40.99
CA ARG A 95 34.02 20.14 -42.01
C ARG A 95 34.98 19.47 -42.98
N LYS A 96 34.58 19.35 -44.25
CA LYS A 96 35.52 19.07 -45.35
C LYS A 96 36.46 20.26 -45.48
N ALA A 97 37.75 20.04 -45.27
CA ALA A 97 38.79 20.96 -45.71
C ALA A 97 38.78 20.98 -47.25
N ARG A 98 38.63 22.17 -47.83
CA ARG A 98 38.92 22.41 -49.25
C ARG A 98 40.44 22.45 -49.39
N GLY A 99 40.97 21.59 -50.25
CA GLY A 99 42.29 21.66 -50.86
C GLY A 99 42.10 21.45 -52.35
#